data_AF-A0A920DG11-F1
#
_entry.id   AF-A0A920DG11-F1
#
_cell.length_a   1.000
_cell.length_b   1.000
_cell.length_c   1.000
_cell.angle_alpha   90.00
_cell.angle_beta   90.00
_cell.angle_gamma   90.00
#
_symmetry.space_group_name_H-M   'P 1'
#
loop_
_entity.id
_entity.type
_entity.pdbx_description
1 polymer ?
#
loop_
_entity_poly.entity_id
_entity_poly.type
_entity_poly.pdbx_seq_one_letter_code
_entity_poly.pdbx_strand_id
1 'polypeptide(L)' 'MQFTYVQMSKKGIRKTFKILIVEDDKNTAKLIKIAIGSAGYEAFLAENGMLAVTYGFCVLI' A
#
# COMPACT_ATOMS: atom_id res chain seq x y z
N MET A 1 -2.38 13.85 -11.40
CA MET A 1 -2.16 14.08 -9.96
C MET A 1 -0.96 13.27 -9.55
N GLN A 2 0.06 13.95 -9.02
CA GLN A 2 1.31 13.36 -8.60
C GLN A 2 1.26 13.30 -7.07
N PHE A 3 1.31 12.12 -6.46
CA PHE A 3 2.04 11.90 -5.20
C PHE A 3 2.40 10.41 -5.10
N THR A 4 3.69 10.16 -4.94
CA THR A 4 4.28 8.87 -4.56
C THR A 4 4.92 9.14 -3.20
N TYR A 5 4.59 8.35 -2.18
CA TYR A 5 5.36 8.32 -0.96
C TYR A 5 5.52 6.86 -0.49
N VAL A 6 6.77 6.40 -0.46
CA VAL A 6 7.14 5.11 0.11
C VAL A 6 8.13 5.39 1.24
N GLN A 7 7.67 5.30 2.49
CA GLN A 7 8.53 5.41 3.67
C GLN A 7 9.20 4.05 3.94
N MET A 8 10.47 3.95 3.55
CA MET A 8 11.31 2.76 3.71
C MET A 8 11.94 2.74 5.11
N SER A 9 11.28 2.13 6.10
CA SER A 9 11.90 1.87 7.41
C SER A 9 12.73 0.58 7.35
N LYS A 10 14.05 0.72 7.10
CA LYS A 10 15.01 -0.39 7.22
C LYS A 10 15.39 -0.59 8.68
N LYS A 11 14.93 -1.68 9.29
CA LYS A 11 15.56 -2.25 10.50
C LYS A 11 15.62 -3.77 10.34
N GLY A 12 16.80 -4.33 10.57
CA GLY A 12 17.21 -5.67 10.14
C GLY A 12 16.31 -6.83 10.59
N ILE A 13 16.52 -7.95 9.88
CA ILE A 13 15.86 -9.27 9.99
C ILE A 13 14.49 -9.30 9.27
N ARG A 14 14.54 -9.56 7.95
CA ARG A 14 13.45 -9.92 7.01
C ARG A 14 12.03 -9.49 7.45
N LYS A 15 11.75 -8.19 7.42
CA LYS A 15 10.36 -7.71 7.47
C LYS A 15 9.73 -7.87 6.08
N THR A 16 8.70 -8.70 6.00
CA THR A 16 7.72 -8.63 4.93
C THR A 16 7.08 -7.25 4.98
N PHE A 17 7.34 -6.43 3.97
CA PHE A 17 6.78 -5.10 3.87
C PHE A 17 5.32 -5.21 3.42
N LYS A 18 4.41 -4.73 4.29
CA LYS A 18 2.98 -4.66 4.03
C LYS A 18 2.61 -3.24 3.60
N ILE A 19 2.06 -3.10 2.41
CA ILE A 19 1.65 -1.83 1.81
C ILE A 19 0.13 -1.75 1.83
N LEU A 20 -0.43 -0.64 2.28
CA LEU A 20 -1.86 -0.38 2.19
C LEU A 20 -2.14 0.63 1.08
N ILE A 21 -2.87 0.20 0.07
CA ILE A 21 -3.31 1.03 -1.05
C ILE A 21 -4.67 1.61 -0.68
N VAL A 22 -4.80 2.93 -0.72
CA VAL A 22 -6.06 3.62 -0.46
C VAL A 22 -6.55 4.19 -1.77
N GLU A 23 -7.51 3.51 -2.39
CA GLU A 23 -8.08 3.97 -3.64
C GLU A 23 -9.60 3.78 -3.67
N ASP A 24 -10.30 4.77 -4.21
CA ASP A 24 -11.76 4.76 -4.33
C ASP A 24 -12.22 3.99 -5.57
N ASP A 25 -11.43 4.01 -6.66
CA ASP A 25 -11.65 3.20 -7.85
C ASP A 25 -11.06 1.78 -7.72
N LYS A 26 -11.93 0.78 -7.79
CA LYS A 26 -11.58 -0.64 -7.63
C LYS A 26 -10.68 -1.16 -8.75
N ASN A 27 -10.79 -0.62 -9.97
CA ASN A 27 -9.97 -1.06 -11.09
C ASN A 27 -8.52 -0.61 -10.90
N THR A 28 -8.34 0.66 -10.54
CA THR A 28 -7.05 1.29 -10.25
C THR A 28 -6.39 0.62 -9.05
N ALA A 29 -7.12 0.43 -7.94
CA ALA A 29 -6.64 -0.28 -6.76
C ALA A 29 -6.09 -1.69 -7.09
N LYS A 30 -6.78 -2.42 -7.97
CA LYS A 30 -6.37 -3.77 -8.40
C LYS A 30 -5.11 -3.74 -9.26
N LEU A 31 -4.98 -2.78 -10.17
CA LEU A 31 -3.77 -2.60 -10.99
C LEU A 31 -2.55 -2.30 -10.11
N ILE A 32 -2.70 -1.39 -9.14
CA ILE A 32 -1.64 -1.04 -8.18
C ILE A 32 -1.25 -2.28 -7.36
N LYS A 33 -2.22 -3.05 -6.87
CA LYS A 33 -1.96 -4.29 -6.12
C LYS A 33 -1.16 -5.31 -6.93
N ILE A 34 -1.49 -5.50 -8.21
CA ILE A 34 -0.76 -6.40 -9.11
C ILE A 34 0.68 -5.92 -9.30
N ALA A 35 0.86 -4.63 -9.62
CA ALA A 35 2.19 -4.06 -9.85
C ALA A 35 3.10 -4.19 -8.61
N ILE A 36 2.56 -3.92 -7.44
CA ILE A 36 3.28 -4.01 -6.16
C ILE A 36 3.56 -5.48 -5.78
N GLY A 37 2.59 -6.38 -6.01
CA GLY A 37 2.77 -7.82 -5.82
C GLY A 37 3.86 -8.41 -6.72
N SER A 38 3.93 -7.98 -7.98
CA SER A 38 4.99 -8.37 -8.92
C SER A 38 6.38 -7.88 -8.48
N ALA A 39 6.45 -6.79 -7.70
CA ALA A 39 7.69 -6.29 -7.11
C ALA A 39 8.08 -7.00 -5.80
N GLY A 40 7.32 -7.99 -5.34
CA GLY A 40 7.62 -8.81 -4.16
C GLY A 40 7.11 -8.25 -2.84
N TYR A 41 6.19 -7.28 -2.88
CA TYR A 41 5.57 -6.70 -1.69
C TYR A 41 4.18 -7.28 -1.44
N GLU A 42 3.74 -7.31 -0.18
CA GLU A 42 2.39 -7.71 0.20
C GLU A 42 1.50 -6.46 0.27
N ALA A 43 0.43 -6.42 -0.51
CA ALA A 43 -0.44 -5.24 -0.61
C ALA A 43 -1.89 -5.51 -0.16
N PHE A 44 -2.42 -4.58 0.63
CA PHE A 44 -3.79 -4.53 1.14
C PHE A 44 -4.53 -3.37 0.48
N LEU A 45 -5.85 -3.47 0.35
CA LEU A 45 -6.70 -2.41 -0.20
C LEU A 45 -7.57 -1.83 0.91
N ALA A 46 -7.67 -0.52 0.95
CA ALA A 46 -8.69 0.21 1.69
C ALA A 46 -9.49 1.08 0.72
N GLU A 47 -10.82 1.02 0.82
CA GLU A 47 -11.71 1.75 -0.08
C GLU A 47 -11.81 3.25 0.24
N ASN A 48 -11.22 3.70 1.37
CA ASN A 48 -11.18 5.10 1.77
C ASN A 48 -10.12 5.34 2.87
N GLY A 49 -9.79 6.61 3.09
CA GLY A 49 -8.80 7.02 4.09
C GLY A 49 -9.19 6.72 5.53
N MET A 50 -10.48 6.62 5.85
CA MET A 50 -10.94 6.33 7.22
C MET A 50 -10.63 4.89 7.62
N LEU A 51 -10.89 3.94 6.71
CA LEU A 51 -10.45 2.56 6.85
C LEU A 51 -8.92 2.49 6.94
N ALA A 52 -8.21 3.31 6.15
CA ALA A 52 -6.75 3.30 6.13
C ALA A 52 -6.11 3.62 7.49
N VAL A 53 -6.63 4.65 8.17
CA VAL A 53 -6.18 5.05 9.51
C VAL A 53 -6.39 3.93 10.53
N THR A 54 -7.43 3.13 10.36
CA THR A 54 -7.74 2.00 11.26
C THR A 54 -6.70 0.89 11.15
N TYR A 55 -6.13 0.69 9.96
CA TYR A 55 -5.22 -0.43 9.73
C TYR A 55 -3.78 -0.22 10.23
N GLY A 56 -3.37 1.02 10.52
CA GLY A 56 -2.03 1.31 11.06
C GLY A 56 -0.86 0.90 10.15
N PHE A 57 -1.09 0.72 8.85
CA PHE A 57 -0.07 0.35 7.87
C PHE A 57 0.63 1.57 7.26
N CYS A 58 1.77 1.32 6.60
CA CYS A 58 2.38 2.30 5.71
C CYS A 58 1.47 2.48 4.49
N VAL A 59 0.96 3.69 4.30
CA VAL A 59 -0.05 4.01 3.30
C VAL A 59 0.60 4.43 1.99
N LEU A 60 0.14 3.85 0.89
CA LEU A 60 0.30 4.36 -0.46
C LEU A 60 -1.06 4.95 -0.86
N ILE A 61 -1.11 6.28 -0.91
CA ILE A 61 -2.26 7.06 -1.37
C ILE A 61 -2.07 7.34 -2.85
#